data_AF-A0A8S3XD46-F1
#
_entry.id   AF-A0A8S3XD46-F1
#
_cell.length_a   1.000
_cell.length_b   1.000
_cell.length_c   1.000
_cell.angle_alpha   90.00
_cell.angle_beta   90.00
_cell.angle_gamma   90.00
#
_symmetry.space_group_name_H-M   'P 1'
#
loop_
_entity.id
_entity.type
_entity.pdbx_description
1 polymer ?
#
loop_
_entity_poly.entity_id
_entity_poly.type
_entity_poly.pdbx_seq_one_letter_code
_entity_poly.pdbx_strand_id
1 'polypeptide(L)'
;MRVNIPTVLLTRKGYSLVSFNFTKTIIKRYHGIPFLNLYQKVTGHPISDDIMPTLKRRHPNLDRISQEQIEYVLQILNKFGITALEACHNPHVFSMNVISMENYGDILKECGFIKIKPEYIIRYHTIVRSRTIAYLKKEGLLRQDLNLEEVLQNCFLDWPKNQKPLNEFSDSTTSILTVRTSVLEKYLQLRLSVTKDEFEKFCKNYLPLRHRPMCDISEALNIAQNEIKFDVDSIRRNGFIISSDPTNTKLILENVKTLAGYDIREAIRIEPAILKNNYNSLLEIKNTLQAYGISEEAQRHCLRAYCMCPQTIQERLEQLKDLKEYQILSTNPRVLSLVVHKRKMMSRLEKIQSAKKQCYSLNHLVSSTKAFNNYINSFGSKVWSKDIAVLISSCIQAKKVKNHESSATNKENEQSKLRKAIVQQLKRHKYWLHSSLYIINENLQYLNEIFYGDVIVNNCQILLYPLTEIKQYLEFFLMKRNHNKAKNIVVELDGGYNNLNYSDLTDDQILSLVLYEIEKRYHFSGDGIWSKQDGVKTESPNLSQQMMHH
;
A
#
# COMPACT_ATOMS: atom_id res chain seq x y z
N MET A 1 1.92 35.02 26.92
CA MET A 1 1.31 34.22 27.99
C MET A 1 2.20 33.01 28.26
N ARG A 2 3.05 33.12 29.28
CA ARG A 2 3.88 32.04 29.82
C ARG A 2 3.20 31.59 31.10
N VAL A 3 2.96 30.29 31.26
CA VAL A 3 2.43 29.73 32.51
C VAL A 3 3.59 29.09 33.25
N ASN A 4 3.92 29.70 34.39
CA ASN A 4 4.80 29.17 35.43
C ASN A 4 4.04 28.09 36.23
N ILE A 5 4.72 27.00 36.58
CA ILE A 5 4.35 26.16 37.73
C ILE A 5 5.64 25.87 38.52
N PRO A 6 5.63 25.97 39.87
CA PRO A 6 6.82 26.19 40.66
C PRO A 6 7.41 24.93 41.29
N THR A 7 8.72 25.00 41.49
CA THR A 7 9.58 24.13 42.28
C THR A 7 9.21 24.18 43.76
N VAL A 8 9.04 23.02 44.41
CA VAL A 8 8.97 22.89 45.87
C VAL A 8 10.20 22.13 46.35
N LEU A 9 11.05 22.83 47.11
CA LEU A 9 12.15 22.32 47.91
C LEU A 9 11.63 22.07 49.33
N LEU A 10 11.84 20.87 49.87
CA LEU A 10 11.73 20.58 51.30
C LEU A 10 13.02 19.92 51.77
N THR A 11 13.68 20.58 52.71
CA THR A 11 14.85 20.15 53.45
C THR A 11 14.44 19.51 54.77
N ARG A 12 15.14 18.45 55.22
CA ARG A 12 15.57 18.35 56.63
C ARG A 12 16.62 17.25 56.88
N LYS A 13 17.52 17.60 57.80
CA LYS A 13 18.73 16.93 58.29
C LYS A 13 18.46 15.68 59.15
N GLY A 14 19.47 14.81 59.27
CA GLY A 14 19.63 13.85 60.38
C GLY A 14 20.87 12.95 60.19
N TYR A 15 21.70 12.80 61.23
CA TYR A 15 23.10 12.37 61.19
C TYR A 15 23.36 10.85 61.26
N SER A 16 24.50 10.46 60.64
CA SER A 16 25.54 9.51 61.10
C SER A 16 25.19 8.06 61.45
N LEU A 17 25.76 7.13 60.67
CA LEU A 17 26.60 6.07 61.23
C LEU A 17 27.62 5.56 60.20
N VAL A 18 28.88 5.67 60.59
CA VAL A 18 30.05 5.12 59.90
C VAL A 18 29.96 3.60 59.91
N SER A 19 30.03 2.98 58.74
CA SER A 19 30.50 1.60 58.61
C SER A 19 31.55 1.55 57.51
N PHE A 20 32.79 1.33 57.93
CA PHE A 20 33.88 0.91 57.05
C PHE A 20 33.58 -0.52 56.62
N ASN A 21 33.39 -0.74 55.32
CA ASN A 21 33.51 -2.07 54.73
C ASN A 21 34.34 -1.98 53.46
N PHE A 22 35.48 -2.66 53.50
CA PHE A 22 36.39 -2.91 52.39
C PHE A 22 35.68 -3.73 51.29
N THR A 23 36.07 -3.45 50.04
CA THR A 23 36.05 -4.36 48.88
C THR A 23 34.73 -4.94 48.41
N LYS A 24 34.24 -4.42 47.28
CA LYS A 24 34.36 -5.07 45.96
C LYS A 24 33.67 -4.14 44.97
N THR A 25 34.45 -3.53 44.08
CA THR A 25 33.91 -2.99 42.82
C THR A 25 33.20 -4.15 42.14
N ILE A 26 31.88 -4.18 42.23
CA ILE A 26 31.04 -5.10 41.47
C ILE A 26 31.23 -4.68 40.02
N ILE A 27 32.17 -5.32 39.34
CA ILE A 27 32.29 -5.30 37.89
C ILE A 27 30.95 -5.84 37.40
N LYS A 28 30.03 -4.95 37.01
CA LYS A 28 28.82 -5.34 36.29
C LYS A 28 29.29 -5.83 34.93
N ARG A 29 29.65 -7.11 34.84
CA ARG A 29 30.00 -7.71 33.57
C ARG A 29 28.77 -7.64 32.68
N TYR A 30 28.81 -6.76 31.68
CA TYR A 30 27.81 -6.63 30.63
C TYR A 30 27.91 -7.85 29.69
N HIS A 31 27.60 -9.04 30.22
CA HIS A 31 27.51 -10.24 29.42
C HIS A 31 26.29 -10.13 28.51
N GLY A 32 26.50 -10.33 27.21
CA GLY A 32 25.42 -10.46 26.23
C GLY A 32 25.15 -9.24 25.33
N ILE A 33 25.96 -8.16 25.41
CA ILE A 33 25.88 -7.08 24.41
C ILE A 33 26.83 -7.42 23.25
N PRO A 34 26.32 -7.68 22.02
CA PRO A 34 27.15 -8.14 20.91
C PRO A 34 28.33 -7.22 20.58
N PHE A 35 28.12 -5.90 20.65
CA PHE A 35 29.19 -4.93 20.41
C PHE A 35 30.32 -5.02 21.45
N LEU A 36 30.02 -5.22 22.73
CA LEU A 36 31.03 -5.33 23.78
C LEU A 36 31.87 -6.60 23.61
N ASN A 37 31.22 -7.70 23.20
CA ASN A 37 31.91 -8.95 22.87
C ASN A 37 32.86 -8.75 21.68
N LEU A 38 32.42 -8.06 20.62
CA LEU A 38 33.28 -7.69 19.50
C LEU A 38 34.46 -6.83 19.96
N TYR A 39 34.20 -5.77 20.73
CA TYR A 39 35.22 -4.85 21.19
C TYR A 39 36.31 -5.58 21.98
N GLN A 40 35.92 -6.42 22.95
CA GLN A 40 36.85 -7.21 23.73
C GLN A 40 37.64 -8.20 22.86
N LYS A 41 36.97 -8.87 21.91
CA LYS A 41 37.61 -9.82 20.99
C LYS A 41 38.69 -9.15 20.12
N VAL A 42 38.44 -7.93 19.67
CA VAL A 42 39.31 -7.24 18.70
C VAL A 42 40.39 -6.41 19.37
N THR A 43 40.11 -5.79 20.52
CA THR A 43 41.08 -4.94 21.24
C THR A 43 41.87 -5.70 22.31
N GLY A 44 41.43 -6.90 22.69
CA GLY A 44 41.98 -7.67 23.79
C GLY A 44 41.60 -7.15 25.19
N HIS A 45 40.85 -6.03 25.28
CA HIS A 45 40.53 -5.36 26.53
C HIS A 45 39.02 -5.11 26.63
N PRO A 46 38.39 -5.34 27.81
CA PRO A 46 37.01 -4.93 28.02
C PRO A 46 36.92 -3.39 28.02
N ILE A 47 35.77 -2.84 27.58
CA ILE A 47 35.50 -1.41 27.72
C ILE A 47 35.45 -1.06 29.20
N SER A 48 36.24 -0.05 29.63
CA SER A 48 36.23 0.43 31.02
C SER A 48 34.83 0.89 31.45
N ASP A 49 34.45 0.55 32.69
CA ASP A 49 33.18 0.93 33.29
C ASP A 49 32.98 2.46 33.34
N ASP A 50 34.07 3.25 33.33
CA ASP A 50 34.02 4.72 33.31
C ASP A 50 33.63 5.31 31.95
N ILE A 51 33.91 4.57 30.86
CA ILE A 51 33.65 5.01 29.48
C ILE A 51 32.23 4.60 29.04
N MET A 52 31.69 3.54 29.63
CA MET A 52 30.40 2.95 29.30
C MET A 52 29.23 3.96 29.36
N PRO A 53 29.08 4.83 30.38
CA PRO A 53 28.00 5.81 30.42
C PRO A 53 28.10 6.83 29.28
N THR A 54 29.32 7.22 28.92
CA THR A 54 29.57 8.16 27.82
C THR A 54 29.27 7.53 26.46
N LEU A 55 29.65 6.27 26.28
CA LEU A 55 29.37 5.49 25.09
C LEU A 55 27.85 5.35 24.87
N LYS A 56 27.11 4.93 25.90
CA LYS A 56 25.65 4.79 25.85
C LYS A 56 24.94 6.12 25.60
N ARG A 57 25.44 7.21 26.20
CA ARG A 57 24.89 8.56 25.97
C ARG A 57 25.08 9.01 24.52
N ARG A 58 26.23 8.72 23.90
CA ARG A 58 26.52 9.11 22.51
C ARG A 58 25.87 8.19 21.48
N HIS A 59 25.69 6.92 21.84
CA HIS A 59 25.25 5.86 20.93
C HIS A 59 24.24 4.95 21.64
N PRO A 60 23.00 5.42 21.87
CA PRO A 60 22.01 4.72 22.69
C PRO A 60 21.56 3.37 22.10
N ASN A 61 21.77 3.16 20.80
CA ASN A 61 21.33 1.95 20.11
C ASN A 61 22.37 0.83 20.09
N LEU A 62 23.62 1.07 20.51
CA LEU A 62 24.68 0.04 20.52
C LEU A 62 24.29 -1.21 21.31
N ASP A 63 23.55 -1.04 22.41
CA ASP A 63 23.12 -2.13 23.27
C ASP A 63 22.09 -3.05 22.59
N ARG A 64 21.46 -2.62 21.49
CA ARG A 64 20.37 -3.33 20.79
C ARG A 64 20.80 -3.94 19.46
N ILE A 65 22.04 -3.73 19.05
CA ILE A 65 22.53 -4.22 17.76
C ILE A 65 22.71 -5.73 17.85
N SER A 66 22.14 -6.46 16.88
CA SER A 66 22.29 -7.91 16.80
C SER A 66 23.68 -8.30 16.29
N GLN A 67 24.09 -9.54 16.56
CA GLN A 67 25.36 -10.08 16.06
C GLN A 67 25.42 -10.07 14.51
N GLU A 68 24.32 -10.43 13.85
CA GLU A 68 24.21 -10.40 12.38
C GLU A 68 24.39 -8.98 11.81
N GLN A 69 23.80 -7.96 12.47
CA GLN A 69 23.97 -6.57 12.06
C GLN A 69 25.43 -6.11 12.19
N ILE A 70 26.12 -6.52 13.25
CA ILE A 70 27.55 -6.22 13.43
C ILE A 70 28.37 -6.83 12.30
N GLU A 71 28.15 -8.11 12.00
CA GLU A 71 28.87 -8.83 10.95
C GLU A 71 28.64 -8.19 9.59
N TYR A 72 27.40 -7.80 9.28
CA TYR A 72 27.06 -7.11 8.05
C TYR A 72 27.74 -5.72 7.94
N VAL A 73 27.73 -4.93 9.02
CA VAL A 73 28.44 -3.63 9.06
C VAL A 73 29.94 -3.82 8.83
N LEU A 74 30.55 -4.83 9.46
CA LEU A 74 31.98 -5.12 9.29
C LEU A 74 32.31 -5.56 7.85
N GLN A 75 31.45 -6.33 7.20
CA GLN A 75 31.63 -6.71 5.79
C GLN A 75 31.67 -5.48 4.89
N ILE A 76 30.76 -4.53 5.09
CA ILE A 76 30.73 -3.28 4.31
C ILE A 76 31.96 -2.43 4.60
N LEU A 77 32.34 -2.26 5.87
CA LEU A 77 33.54 -1.49 6.23
C LEU A 77 34.81 -2.10 5.61
N ASN A 78 34.89 -3.43 5.56
CA ASN A 78 36.01 -4.13 4.95
C ASN A 78 36.14 -3.88 3.43
N LYS A 79 35.03 -3.63 2.70
CA LYS A 79 35.03 -3.20 1.29
C LYS A 79 35.88 -1.93 1.05
N PHE A 80 36.01 -1.10 2.08
CA PHE A 80 36.75 0.15 2.07
C PHE A 80 38.12 0.05 2.78
N GLY A 81 38.55 -1.15 3.17
CA GLY A 81 39.80 -1.39 3.87
C GLY A 81 39.79 -0.95 5.33
N ILE A 82 38.60 -0.80 5.94
CA ILE A 82 38.45 -0.47 7.36
C ILE A 82 38.41 -1.77 8.16
N THR A 83 39.36 -1.92 9.09
CA THR A 83 39.46 -3.09 9.95
C THR A 83 38.42 -3.05 11.09
N ALA A 84 38.10 -4.22 11.64
CA ALA A 84 37.25 -4.32 12.83
C ALA A 84 37.81 -3.51 14.01
N LEU A 85 39.14 -3.41 14.11
CA LEU A 85 39.82 -2.61 15.13
C LEU A 85 39.55 -1.12 14.94
N GLU A 86 39.75 -0.58 13.73
CA GLU A 86 39.45 0.82 13.41
C GLU A 86 37.95 1.14 13.62
N ALA A 87 37.06 0.20 13.27
CA ALA A 87 35.63 0.33 13.49
C ALA A 87 35.26 0.39 14.99
N CYS A 88 35.88 -0.45 15.83
CA CYS A 88 35.66 -0.44 17.28
C CYS A 88 36.11 0.86 17.95
N HIS A 89 37.14 1.52 17.42
CA HIS A 89 37.56 2.85 17.89
C HIS A 89 36.59 3.97 17.48
N ASN A 90 35.70 3.69 16.53
CA ASN A 90 34.68 4.63 16.05
C ASN A 90 33.26 4.03 16.12
N PRO A 91 32.72 3.79 17.34
CA PRO A 91 31.47 3.05 17.55
C PRO A 91 30.25 3.60 16.83
N HIS A 92 30.28 4.87 16.41
CA HIS A 92 29.20 5.50 15.67
C HIS A 92 28.87 4.77 14.36
N VAL A 93 29.85 4.13 13.69
CA VAL A 93 29.61 3.41 12.43
C VAL A 93 28.57 2.30 12.58
N PHE A 94 28.49 1.65 13.75
CA PHE A 94 27.51 0.61 14.03
C PHE A 94 26.10 1.18 14.29
N SER A 95 25.99 2.48 14.59
CA SER A 95 24.72 3.17 14.78
C SER A 95 24.20 3.86 13.51
N MET A 96 24.97 3.85 12.42
CA MET A 96 24.58 4.48 11.15
C MET A 96 23.60 3.63 10.36
N ASN A 97 22.83 4.26 9.48
CA ASN A 97 22.06 3.53 8.48
C ASN A 97 23.04 2.83 7.52
N VAL A 98 22.89 1.51 7.37
CA VAL A 98 23.85 0.67 6.66
C VAL A 98 23.94 1.02 5.17
N ILE A 99 22.80 1.32 4.53
CA ILE A 99 22.75 1.74 3.12
C ILE A 99 23.46 3.09 2.94
N SER A 100 23.20 4.05 3.83
CA SER A 100 23.90 5.33 3.80
C SER A 100 25.40 5.17 4.00
N MET A 101 25.82 4.30 4.92
CA MET A 101 27.23 4.02 5.20
C MET A 101 27.96 3.47 3.97
N GLU A 102 27.36 2.48 3.29
CA GLU A 102 27.90 1.93 2.05
C GLU A 102 28.00 3.00 0.95
N ASN A 103 26.90 3.74 0.70
CA ASN A 103 26.89 4.82 -0.28
C ASN A 103 27.96 5.88 0.00
N TYR A 104 28.16 6.26 1.26
CA TYR A 104 29.19 7.24 1.62
C TYR A 104 30.59 6.71 1.33
N GLY A 105 30.88 5.45 1.65
CA GLY A 105 32.15 4.81 1.34
C GLY A 105 32.41 4.75 -0.17
N ASP A 106 31.41 4.32 -0.95
CA ASP A 106 31.52 4.23 -2.41
C ASP A 106 31.72 5.61 -3.04
N ILE A 107 31.02 6.64 -2.55
CA ILE A 107 31.22 8.02 -3.03
C ILE A 107 32.62 8.54 -2.70
N LEU A 108 33.15 8.31 -1.50
CA LEU A 108 34.51 8.72 -1.15
C LEU A 108 35.54 8.01 -2.06
N LYS A 109 35.29 6.74 -2.39
CA LYS A 109 36.10 5.96 -3.33
C LYS A 109 36.03 6.54 -4.75
N GLU A 110 34.83 6.83 -5.26
CA GLU A 110 34.61 7.50 -6.56
C GLU A 110 35.31 8.86 -6.64
N CYS A 111 35.40 9.59 -5.53
CA CYS A 111 36.10 10.87 -5.47
C CYS A 111 37.63 10.74 -5.39
N GLY A 112 38.19 9.53 -5.37
CA GLY A 112 39.64 9.31 -5.38
C GLY A 112 40.33 9.52 -4.03
N PHE A 113 39.63 9.27 -2.91
CA PHE A 113 40.26 9.29 -1.59
C PHE A 113 41.35 8.22 -1.48
N ILE A 114 42.52 8.61 -0.97
CA ILE A 114 43.71 7.74 -0.89
C ILE A 114 43.48 6.59 0.12
N LYS A 115 42.98 6.91 1.31
CA LYS A 115 42.57 5.94 2.33
C LYS A 115 41.24 6.39 2.92
N ILE A 116 40.26 5.49 2.98
CA ILE A 116 38.98 5.75 3.63
C ILE A 116 39.08 5.29 5.09
N LYS A 117 38.70 6.16 6.02
CA LYS A 117 38.69 5.89 7.47
C LYS A 117 37.27 6.02 8.03
N PRO A 118 36.95 5.38 9.18
CA PRO A 118 35.64 5.50 9.80
C PRO A 118 35.19 6.96 10.01
N GLU A 119 36.11 7.84 10.42
CA GLU A 119 35.80 9.25 10.70
C GLU A 119 35.31 9.99 9.46
N TYR A 120 35.76 9.58 8.27
CA TYR A 120 35.36 10.19 7.00
C TYR A 120 33.94 9.79 6.62
N ILE A 121 33.56 8.54 6.86
CA ILE A 121 32.19 8.06 6.65
C ILE A 121 31.24 8.74 7.65
N ILE A 122 31.63 8.82 8.93
CA ILE A 122 30.86 9.50 9.98
C ILE A 122 30.67 10.99 9.65
N ARG A 123 31.71 11.67 9.15
CA ARG A 123 31.70 13.09 8.82
C ARG A 123 31.44 13.37 7.34
N TYR A 124 30.85 12.42 6.62
CA TYR A 124 30.66 12.47 5.17
C TYR A 124 30.08 13.81 4.70
N HIS A 125 28.97 14.26 5.29
CA HIS A 125 28.33 15.52 4.89
C HIS A 125 29.22 16.74 5.08
N THR A 126 29.99 16.80 6.17
CA THR A 126 30.93 17.89 6.41
C THR A 126 32.05 17.89 5.37
N ILE A 127 32.60 16.72 5.05
CA ILE A 127 33.68 16.59 4.07
C ILE A 127 33.19 16.97 2.68
N VAL A 128 32.08 16.40 2.24
CA VAL A 128 31.60 16.54 0.85
C VAL A 128 30.97 17.91 0.58
N ARG A 129 30.32 18.53 1.57
CA ARG A 129 29.62 19.82 1.40
C ARG A 129 30.45 21.03 1.83
N SER A 130 31.22 20.93 2.92
CA SER A 130 31.77 22.11 3.60
C SER A 130 33.28 22.29 3.39
N ARG A 131 33.98 21.28 2.86
CA ARG A 131 35.42 21.39 2.59
C ARG A 131 35.67 21.60 1.10
N THR A 132 36.66 22.45 0.81
CA THR A 132 37.11 22.70 -0.56
C THR A 132 38.07 21.61 -1.02
N ILE A 133 38.17 21.39 -2.32
CA ILE A 133 39.05 20.36 -2.88
C ILE A 133 40.51 20.66 -2.52
N ALA A 134 40.93 21.93 -2.57
CA ALA A 134 42.26 22.37 -2.17
C ALA A 134 42.58 22.01 -0.70
N TYR A 135 41.61 22.17 0.20
CA TYR A 135 41.78 21.76 1.60
C TYR A 135 41.97 20.25 1.72
N LEU A 136 41.15 19.46 1.02
CA LEU A 136 41.24 17.99 1.07
C LEU A 136 42.56 17.47 0.48
N LYS A 137 43.09 18.11 -0.57
CA LYS A 137 44.43 17.84 -1.10
C LYS A 137 45.52 18.20 -0.08
N LYS A 138 45.44 19.38 0.54
CA LYS A 138 46.39 19.82 1.58
C LYS A 138 46.46 18.87 2.77
N GLU A 139 45.32 18.35 3.21
CA GLU A 139 45.21 17.35 4.29
C GLU A 139 45.65 15.94 3.86
N GLY A 140 46.09 15.75 2.61
CA GLY A 140 46.54 14.45 2.09
C GLY A 140 45.41 13.44 1.92
N LEU A 141 44.15 13.89 1.83
CA LEU A 141 43.00 13.00 1.61
C LEU A 141 42.81 12.67 0.14
N LEU A 142 43.16 13.62 -0.74
CA LEU A 142 43.15 13.51 -2.19
C LEU A 142 44.57 13.70 -2.74
N ARG A 143 44.87 13.13 -3.92
CA ARG A 143 46.14 13.36 -4.61
C ARG A 143 46.23 14.81 -5.12
N GLN A 144 47.44 15.39 -5.12
CA GLN A 144 47.65 16.80 -5.51
C GLN A 144 47.29 17.06 -6.98
N ASP A 145 47.63 16.10 -7.84
CA ASP A 145 47.41 16.10 -9.29
C ASP A 145 45.98 15.67 -9.71
N LEU A 146 45.13 15.29 -8.75
CA LEU A 146 43.78 14.80 -9.04
C LEU A 146 42.90 15.91 -9.64
N ASN A 147 42.36 15.69 -10.84
CA ASN A 147 41.22 16.44 -11.34
C ASN A 147 39.92 15.73 -10.92
N LEU A 148 39.18 16.30 -9.97
CA LEU A 148 37.97 15.67 -9.44
C LEU A 148 36.86 15.54 -10.49
N GLU A 149 36.67 16.54 -11.35
CA GLU A 149 35.63 16.51 -12.37
C GLU A 149 35.88 15.35 -13.35
N GLU A 150 37.12 15.21 -13.82
CA GLU A 150 37.52 14.12 -14.73
C GLU A 150 37.31 12.74 -14.11
N VAL A 151 37.73 12.55 -12.85
CA VAL A 151 37.57 11.29 -12.12
C VAL A 151 36.09 10.90 -12.00
N LEU A 152 35.23 11.87 -11.68
CA LEU A 152 33.79 11.64 -11.56
C LEU A 152 33.14 11.37 -12.93
N GLN A 153 33.55 12.07 -13.99
CA GLN A 153 33.07 11.79 -15.34
C GLN A 153 33.48 10.38 -15.82
N ASN A 154 34.59 9.84 -15.33
CA ASN A 154 35.04 8.48 -15.64
C ASN A 154 34.25 7.37 -14.91
N CYS A 155 33.43 7.71 -13.91
CA CYS A 155 32.49 6.76 -13.31
C CYS A 155 31.35 6.38 -14.27
N PHE A 156 31.05 7.22 -15.27
CA PHE A 156 30.07 6.96 -16.32
C PHE A 156 30.75 6.41 -17.57
N LEU A 157 30.80 5.08 -17.67
CA LEU A 157 31.49 4.37 -18.77
C LEU A 157 30.78 4.54 -20.12
N ASP A 158 29.47 4.72 -20.10
CA ASP A 158 28.62 4.91 -21.28
C ASP A 158 28.60 6.37 -21.78
N TRP A 159 29.25 7.29 -21.07
CA TRP A 159 29.37 8.69 -21.48
C TRP A 159 30.48 8.83 -22.56
N PRO A 160 30.15 9.24 -23.81
CA PRO A 160 31.12 9.41 -24.88
C PRO A 160 32.25 10.38 -24.53
N LYS A 161 33.51 9.98 -24.78
CA LYS A 161 34.71 10.78 -24.44
C LYS A 161 34.72 12.16 -25.11
N ASN A 162 34.21 12.26 -26.33
CA ASN A 162 34.10 13.52 -27.09
C ASN A 162 33.07 14.50 -26.52
N GLN A 163 32.23 14.08 -25.57
CA GLN A 163 31.17 14.87 -24.95
C GLN A 163 31.42 15.11 -23.45
N LYS A 164 32.68 15.03 -23.02
CA LYS A 164 33.13 15.27 -21.64
C LYS A 164 33.86 16.62 -21.50
N PRO A 165 33.21 17.77 -21.77
CA PRO A 165 33.85 19.06 -21.53
C PRO A 165 33.99 19.27 -20.01
N LEU A 166 35.19 19.65 -19.59
CA LEU A 166 35.47 20.07 -18.23
C LEU A 166 34.97 21.51 -18.03
N ASN A 167 34.37 21.78 -16.87
CA ASN A 167 33.98 23.12 -16.45
C ASN A 167 35.12 23.88 -15.75
N GLU A 168 36.27 23.22 -15.53
CA GLU A 168 37.46 23.80 -14.90
C GLU A 168 37.17 24.42 -13.53
N PHE A 169 36.52 23.65 -12.66
CA PHE A 169 36.22 24.09 -11.29
C PHE A 169 37.50 24.48 -10.54
N SER A 170 37.45 25.63 -9.85
CA SER A 170 38.54 26.05 -8.97
C SER A 170 38.53 25.23 -7.67
N ASP A 171 39.64 24.54 -7.40
CA ASP A 171 39.83 23.74 -6.19
C ASP A 171 39.74 24.57 -4.90
N SER A 172 40.06 25.88 -4.96
CA SER A 172 40.10 26.76 -3.79
C SER A 172 38.71 27.17 -3.28
N THR A 173 37.70 27.19 -4.16
CA THR A 173 36.34 27.65 -3.84
C THR A 173 35.28 26.55 -3.92
N THR A 174 35.60 25.42 -4.56
CA THR A 174 34.59 24.40 -4.88
C THR A 174 34.63 23.21 -3.92
N SER A 175 33.46 22.72 -3.54
CA SER A 175 33.28 21.49 -2.74
C SER A 175 33.06 20.26 -3.64
N ILE A 176 33.28 19.06 -3.09
CA ILE A 176 32.99 17.80 -3.79
C ILE A 176 31.53 17.74 -4.24
N LEU A 177 30.59 18.15 -3.39
CA LEU A 177 29.16 18.10 -3.69
C LEU A 177 28.81 18.93 -4.94
N THR A 178 29.44 20.10 -5.07
CA THR A 178 29.22 21.01 -6.21
C THR A 178 29.65 20.34 -7.51
N VAL A 179 30.88 19.80 -7.56
CA VAL A 179 31.39 19.11 -8.75
C VAL A 179 30.54 17.89 -9.08
N ARG A 180 30.25 17.04 -8.08
CA ARG A 180 29.39 15.85 -8.27
C ARG A 180 28.02 16.19 -8.83
N THR A 181 27.38 17.23 -8.30
CA THR A 181 26.05 17.66 -8.74
C THR A 181 26.08 18.12 -10.20
N SER A 182 27.10 18.90 -10.58
CA SER A 182 27.25 19.38 -11.96
C SER A 182 27.55 18.25 -12.95
N VAL A 183 28.43 17.30 -12.59
CA VAL A 183 28.74 16.13 -13.43
C VAL A 183 27.48 15.26 -13.62
N LEU A 184 26.73 15.02 -12.55
CA LEU A 184 25.49 14.24 -12.61
C LEU A 184 24.42 14.93 -13.47
N GLU A 185 24.26 16.25 -13.34
CA GLU A 185 23.33 17.03 -14.16
C GLU A 185 23.67 16.90 -15.64
N LYS A 186 24.93 17.12 -16.02
CA LYS A 186 25.41 16.96 -17.41
C LYS A 186 25.18 15.54 -17.94
N TYR A 187 25.48 14.52 -17.13
CA TYR A 187 25.26 13.13 -17.52
C TYR A 187 23.79 12.85 -17.81
N LEU A 188 22.89 13.25 -16.90
CA LEU A 188 21.45 13.03 -17.08
C LEU A 188 20.86 13.88 -18.21
N GLN A 189 21.37 15.09 -18.43
CA GLN A 189 21.02 15.91 -19.59
C GLN A 189 21.37 15.19 -20.89
N LEU A 190 22.57 14.61 -20.98
CA LEU A 190 22.99 13.87 -22.16
C LEU A 190 22.18 12.57 -22.34
N ARG A 191 22.09 11.77 -21.27
CA ARG A 191 21.55 10.40 -21.32
C ARG A 191 20.03 10.37 -21.48
N LEU A 192 19.32 11.32 -20.86
CA LEU A 192 17.87 11.30 -20.74
C LEU A 192 17.20 12.60 -21.20
N SER A 193 17.97 13.57 -21.73
CA SER A 193 17.45 14.90 -22.09
C SER A 193 16.74 15.60 -20.92
N VAL A 194 17.29 15.42 -19.71
CA VAL A 194 16.79 16.06 -18.49
C VAL A 194 17.17 17.53 -18.49
N THR A 195 16.19 18.40 -18.27
CA THR A 195 16.40 19.84 -18.10
C THR A 195 16.89 20.18 -16.70
N LYS A 196 17.51 21.35 -16.53
CA LYS A 196 17.96 21.83 -15.22
C LYS A 196 16.83 21.88 -14.18
N ASP A 197 15.66 22.35 -14.57
CA ASP A 197 14.48 22.40 -13.69
C ASP A 197 13.99 21.01 -13.27
N GLU A 198 14.03 20.03 -14.18
CA GLU A 198 13.71 18.63 -13.87
C GLU A 198 14.75 18.03 -12.92
N PHE A 199 16.04 18.29 -13.16
CA PHE A 199 17.11 17.83 -12.28
C PHE A 199 16.99 18.40 -10.86
N GLU A 200 16.67 19.69 -10.73
CA GLU A 200 16.40 20.31 -9.44
C GLU A 200 15.19 19.68 -8.73
N LYS A 201 14.11 19.39 -9.47
CA LYS A 201 12.95 18.64 -8.94
C LYS A 201 13.35 17.25 -8.48
N PHE A 202 14.22 16.54 -9.21
CA PHE A 202 14.71 15.23 -8.79
C PHE A 202 15.50 15.33 -7.50
N CYS A 203 16.43 16.28 -7.40
CA CYS A 203 17.20 16.50 -6.19
C CYS A 203 16.33 16.85 -4.97
N LYS A 204 15.22 17.57 -5.17
CA LYS A 204 14.28 17.96 -4.11
C LYS A 204 13.39 16.80 -3.67
N ASN A 205 12.83 16.06 -4.63
CA ASN A 205 11.85 15.00 -4.37
C ASN A 205 12.50 13.67 -4.01
N TYR A 206 13.73 13.44 -4.49
CA TYR A 206 14.53 12.25 -4.28
C TYR A 206 15.85 12.66 -3.62
N LEU A 207 15.76 13.15 -2.38
CA LEU A 207 16.87 13.63 -1.55
C LEU A 207 18.15 12.75 -1.61
N PRO A 208 18.08 11.41 -1.69
CA PRO A 208 19.27 10.58 -1.83
C PRO A 208 20.01 10.70 -3.16
N LEU A 209 19.44 11.28 -4.22
CA LEU A 209 20.06 11.29 -5.55
C LEU A 209 21.45 11.95 -5.56
N ARG A 210 21.62 13.05 -4.82
CA ARG A 210 22.93 13.73 -4.69
C ARG A 210 23.96 12.94 -3.88
N HIS A 211 23.49 11.99 -3.09
CA HIS A 211 24.26 11.15 -2.18
C HIS A 211 24.16 9.68 -2.58
N ARG A 212 23.96 9.42 -3.86
CA ARG A 212 24.02 8.10 -4.48
C ARG A 212 25.33 7.96 -5.27
N PRO A 213 25.97 6.78 -5.24
CA PRO A 213 27.13 6.52 -6.09
C PRO A 213 26.78 6.75 -7.58
N MET A 214 27.70 7.34 -8.34
CA MET A 214 27.53 7.57 -9.77
C MET A 214 27.48 6.27 -10.56
N CYS A 215 28.29 5.29 -10.16
CA CYS A 215 28.28 3.95 -10.77
C CYS A 215 26.90 3.29 -10.61
N ASP A 216 26.29 3.41 -9.44
CA ASP A 216 24.93 2.89 -9.19
C ASP A 216 23.88 3.56 -10.08
N ILE A 217 23.99 4.87 -10.31
CA ILE A 217 23.06 5.59 -11.17
C ILE A 217 23.21 5.11 -12.61
N SER A 218 24.44 4.97 -13.11
CA SER A 218 24.71 4.45 -14.45
C SER A 218 24.13 3.04 -14.62
N GLU A 219 24.36 2.17 -13.64
CA GLU A 219 23.88 0.79 -13.68
C GLU A 219 22.35 0.70 -13.53
N ALA A 220 21.73 1.51 -12.68
CA ALA A 220 20.27 1.59 -12.56
C ALA A 220 19.62 2.01 -13.89
N LEU A 221 20.21 2.98 -14.60
CA LEU A 221 19.74 3.37 -15.93
C LEU A 221 19.96 2.28 -16.98
N ASN A 222 21.09 1.58 -16.91
CA ASN A 222 21.40 0.44 -17.77
C ASN A 222 20.34 -0.67 -17.61
N ILE A 223 20.06 -1.11 -16.37
CA ILE A 223 19.03 -2.10 -16.08
C ILE A 223 17.65 -1.60 -16.56
N ALA A 224 17.29 -0.35 -16.27
CA ALA A 224 16.02 0.22 -16.66
C ALA A 224 15.80 0.21 -18.18
N GLN A 225 16.80 0.59 -18.97
CA GLN A 225 16.71 0.66 -20.43
C GLN A 225 16.89 -0.71 -21.10
N ASN A 226 17.85 -1.50 -20.63
CA ASN A 226 18.28 -2.71 -21.34
C ASN A 226 17.60 -3.98 -20.85
N GLU A 227 17.24 -4.07 -19.58
CA GLU A 227 16.59 -5.26 -19.02
C GLU A 227 15.08 -5.08 -18.88
N ILE A 228 14.64 -3.97 -18.28
CA ILE A 228 13.21 -3.69 -18.07
C ILE A 228 12.56 -3.08 -19.33
N LYS A 229 13.37 -2.51 -20.21
CA LYS A 229 12.93 -1.86 -21.47
C LYS A 229 12.02 -0.65 -21.23
N PHE A 230 12.39 0.22 -20.30
CA PHE A 230 11.80 1.55 -20.21
C PHE A 230 12.26 2.42 -21.37
N ASP A 231 11.33 3.20 -21.92
CA ASP A 231 11.66 4.34 -22.78
C ASP A 231 12.22 5.51 -21.94
N VAL A 232 12.98 6.39 -22.60
CA VAL A 232 13.64 7.53 -21.96
C VAL A 232 12.64 8.45 -21.27
N ASP A 233 11.47 8.69 -21.87
CA ASP A 233 10.45 9.57 -21.30
C ASP A 233 9.82 8.98 -20.04
N SER A 234 9.64 7.67 -19.98
CA SER A 234 9.17 6.97 -18.79
C SER A 234 10.18 7.01 -17.66
N ILE A 235 11.49 6.89 -17.93
CA ILE A 235 12.54 7.08 -16.92
C ILE A 235 12.52 8.52 -16.41
N ARG A 236 12.51 9.50 -17.33
CA ARG A 236 12.52 10.93 -17.00
C ARG A 236 11.31 11.34 -16.15
N ARG A 237 10.11 10.86 -16.47
CA ARG A 237 8.90 11.15 -15.67
C ARG A 237 8.94 10.52 -14.28
N ASN A 238 9.71 9.46 -14.10
CA ASN A 238 9.79 8.68 -12.86
C ASN A 238 11.20 8.74 -12.27
N GLY A 239 11.60 9.90 -11.74
CA GLY A 239 12.95 10.11 -11.19
C GLY A 239 13.39 9.13 -10.09
N PHE A 240 12.48 8.37 -9.47
CA PHE A 240 12.86 7.31 -8.54
C PHE A 240 13.52 6.09 -9.24
N ILE A 241 13.32 5.92 -10.55
CA ILE A 241 14.02 4.89 -11.35
C ILE A 241 15.52 5.22 -11.39
N ILE A 242 15.85 6.50 -11.59
CA ILE A 242 17.23 7.01 -11.58
C ILE A 242 17.89 6.77 -10.21
N SER A 243 17.10 6.90 -9.14
CA SER A 243 17.56 6.67 -7.77
C SER A 243 17.28 5.24 -7.28
N SER A 244 17.05 4.26 -8.16
CA SER A 244 16.80 2.86 -7.74
C SER A 244 18.11 2.15 -7.42
N ASP A 245 18.07 1.17 -6.52
CA ASP A 245 19.23 0.33 -6.21
C ASP A 245 19.42 -0.75 -7.27
N PRO A 246 20.53 -0.74 -8.05
CA PRO A 246 20.77 -1.74 -9.08
C PRO A 246 20.86 -3.15 -8.50
N THR A 247 21.44 -3.33 -7.32
CA THR A 247 21.58 -4.65 -6.67
C THR A 247 20.21 -5.20 -6.30
N ASN A 248 19.40 -4.41 -5.59
CA ASN A 248 18.03 -4.80 -5.28
C ASN A 248 17.18 -5.03 -6.55
N THR A 249 17.35 -4.20 -7.58
CA THR A 249 16.60 -4.35 -8.84
C THR A 249 16.93 -5.67 -9.52
N LYS A 250 18.21 -6.04 -9.62
CA LYS A 250 18.63 -7.35 -10.14
C LYS A 250 18.04 -8.50 -9.34
N LEU A 251 18.12 -8.43 -8.01
CA LEU A 251 17.53 -9.45 -7.13
C LEU A 251 16.01 -9.60 -7.36
N ILE A 252 15.28 -8.51 -7.60
CA ILE A 252 13.85 -8.58 -7.96
C ILE A 252 13.67 -9.30 -9.30
N LEU A 253 14.44 -8.93 -10.33
CA LEU A 253 14.33 -9.52 -11.67
C LEU A 253 14.70 -11.02 -11.70
N GLU A 254 15.63 -11.44 -10.84
CA GLU A 254 16.08 -12.82 -10.72
C GLU A 254 15.10 -13.69 -9.90
N ASN A 255 14.63 -13.17 -8.76
CA ASN A 255 13.89 -13.96 -7.78
C ASN A 255 12.36 -13.85 -7.91
N VAL A 256 11.85 -12.77 -8.52
CA VAL A 256 10.41 -12.55 -8.71
C VAL A 256 10.07 -12.72 -10.18
N LYS A 257 9.57 -13.90 -10.58
CA LYS A 257 9.20 -14.14 -11.98
C LYS A 257 7.93 -13.38 -12.38
N THR A 258 6.89 -13.48 -11.54
CA THR A 258 5.57 -12.92 -11.84
C THR A 258 4.95 -12.21 -10.64
N LEU A 259 4.22 -11.14 -10.93
CA LEU A 259 3.48 -10.33 -9.96
C LEU A 259 2.08 -10.02 -10.53
N ALA A 260 1.02 -10.36 -9.79
CA ALA A 260 -0.37 -10.19 -10.27
C ALA A 260 -0.66 -10.85 -11.65
N GLY A 261 0.04 -11.93 -11.98
CA GLY A 261 -0.06 -12.59 -13.29
C GLY A 261 0.70 -11.91 -14.44
N TYR A 262 1.38 -10.78 -14.20
CA TYR A 262 2.31 -10.17 -15.16
C TYR A 262 3.73 -10.70 -14.97
N ASP A 263 4.52 -10.72 -16.05
CA ASP A 263 5.99 -10.76 -15.92
C ASP A 263 6.46 -9.57 -15.08
N ILE A 264 7.46 -9.78 -14.22
CA ILE A 264 7.94 -8.73 -13.31
C ILE A 264 8.38 -7.46 -14.04
N ARG A 265 8.96 -7.57 -15.24
CA ARG A 265 9.39 -6.41 -16.03
C ARG A 265 8.19 -5.62 -16.51
N GLU A 266 7.13 -6.31 -16.91
CA GLU A 266 5.87 -5.68 -17.29
C GLU A 266 5.19 -5.01 -16.10
N ALA A 267 5.13 -5.68 -14.94
CA ALA A 267 4.58 -5.10 -13.72
C ALA A 267 5.33 -3.82 -13.31
N ILE A 268 6.67 -3.85 -13.35
CA ILE A 268 7.51 -2.69 -13.07
C ILE A 268 7.27 -1.57 -14.10
N ARG A 269 7.10 -1.88 -15.39
CA ARG A 269 6.77 -0.84 -16.39
C ARG A 269 5.44 -0.14 -16.11
N ILE A 270 4.43 -0.90 -15.66
CA ILE A 270 3.11 -0.35 -15.33
C ILE A 270 3.18 0.48 -14.03
N GLU A 271 3.85 -0.03 -12.99
CA GLU A 271 4.00 0.63 -11.70
C GLU A 271 5.48 0.61 -11.26
N PRO A 272 6.30 1.59 -11.70
CA PRO A 272 7.73 1.51 -11.45
C PRO A 272 8.10 1.68 -9.97
N ALA A 273 7.19 2.23 -9.15
CA ALA A 273 7.41 2.38 -7.72
C ALA A 273 7.54 1.04 -6.97
N ILE A 274 7.26 -0.11 -7.62
CA ILE A 274 7.58 -1.46 -7.13
C ILE A 274 9.05 -1.58 -6.74
N LEU A 275 9.97 -0.91 -7.46
CA LEU A 275 11.41 -0.93 -7.21
C LEU A 275 11.83 -0.35 -5.85
N LYS A 276 10.91 0.28 -5.11
CA LYS A 276 11.17 0.78 -3.75
C LYS A 276 11.19 -0.33 -2.70
N ASN A 277 10.60 -1.47 -3.01
CA ASN A 277 10.60 -2.64 -2.15
C ASN A 277 11.70 -3.61 -2.56
N ASN A 278 12.10 -4.49 -1.64
CA ASN A 278 12.99 -5.61 -1.96
C ASN A 278 12.20 -6.84 -2.39
N TYR A 279 12.90 -7.82 -2.99
CA TYR A 279 12.26 -9.02 -3.52
C TYR A 279 11.51 -9.83 -2.44
N ASN A 280 12.06 -9.93 -1.23
CA ASN A 280 11.42 -10.61 -0.10
C ASN A 280 10.08 -9.96 0.26
N SER A 281 10.05 -8.64 0.36
CA SER A 281 8.82 -7.87 0.63
C SER A 281 7.78 -8.09 -0.47
N LEU A 282 8.18 -8.15 -1.74
CA LEU A 282 7.26 -8.40 -2.85
C LEU A 282 6.65 -9.81 -2.78
N LEU A 283 7.46 -10.82 -2.48
CA LEU A 283 7.00 -12.19 -2.29
C LEU A 283 6.07 -12.31 -1.08
N GLU A 284 6.39 -11.66 0.03
CA GLU A 284 5.56 -11.64 1.24
C GLU A 284 4.19 -10.99 0.96
N ILE A 285 4.18 -9.85 0.24
CA ILE A 285 2.91 -9.21 -0.18
C ILE A 285 2.13 -10.15 -1.08
N LYS A 286 2.76 -10.76 -2.10
CA LYS A 286 2.10 -11.71 -3.00
C LYS A 286 1.44 -12.85 -2.23
N ASN A 287 2.18 -13.47 -1.32
CA ASN A 287 1.69 -14.58 -0.48
C ASN A 287 0.56 -14.13 0.43
N THR A 288 0.68 -12.94 1.03
CA THR A 288 -0.38 -12.35 1.87
C THR A 288 -1.66 -12.12 1.07
N LEU A 289 -1.57 -11.50 -0.10
CA LEU A 289 -2.75 -11.28 -0.95
C LEU A 289 -3.42 -12.59 -1.36
N GLN A 290 -2.64 -13.62 -1.69
CA GLN A 290 -3.15 -14.96 -2.00
C GLN A 290 -3.82 -15.62 -0.79
N ALA A 291 -3.22 -15.54 0.40
CA ALA A 291 -3.78 -16.09 1.64
C ALA A 291 -5.14 -15.46 2.00
N TYR A 292 -5.35 -14.19 1.66
CA TYR A 292 -6.63 -13.49 1.81
C TYR A 292 -7.59 -13.69 0.62
N GLY A 293 -7.28 -14.59 -0.31
CA GLY A 293 -8.15 -14.92 -1.44
C GLY A 293 -8.26 -13.81 -2.50
N ILE A 294 -7.33 -12.85 -2.53
CA ILE A 294 -7.36 -11.76 -3.51
C ILE A 294 -6.85 -12.26 -4.87
N SER A 295 -7.74 -12.31 -5.85
CA SER A 295 -7.44 -12.81 -7.20
C SER A 295 -6.35 -11.99 -7.90
N GLU A 296 -5.62 -12.62 -8.81
CA GLU A 296 -4.62 -11.91 -9.63
C GLU A 296 -5.26 -10.80 -10.46
N GLU A 297 -6.50 -10.96 -10.94
CA GLU A 297 -7.27 -9.89 -11.62
C GLU A 297 -7.40 -8.65 -10.72
N ALA A 298 -7.76 -8.84 -9.45
CA ALA A 298 -7.87 -7.74 -8.51
C ALA A 298 -6.50 -7.07 -8.23
N GLN A 299 -5.44 -7.87 -8.22
CA GLN A 299 -4.06 -7.39 -8.10
C GLN A 299 -3.63 -6.57 -9.32
N ARG A 300 -3.98 -6.98 -10.54
CA ARG A 300 -3.68 -6.23 -11.78
C ARG A 300 -4.30 -4.83 -11.77
N HIS A 301 -5.52 -4.71 -11.25
CA HIS A 301 -6.19 -3.42 -11.10
C HIS A 301 -5.55 -2.50 -10.06
N CYS A 302 -4.65 -3.00 -9.20
CA CYS A 302 -4.04 -2.22 -8.13
C CYS A 302 -2.61 -2.68 -7.79
N LEU A 303 -1.70 -2.65 -8.77
CA LEU A 303 -0.28 -2.97 -8.55
C LEU A 303 0.38 -2.13 -7.44
N ARG A 304 -0.15 -0.93 -7.18
CA ARG A 304 0.30 -0.05 -6.10
C ARG A 304 0.25 -0.69 -4.71
N ALA A 305 -0.52 -1.76 -4.50
CA ALA A 305 -0.46 -2.56 -3.28
C ALA A 305 0.97 -3.12 -3.03
N TYR A 306 1.69 -3.48 -4.09
CA TYR A 306 3.07 -3.97 -4.04
C TYR A 306 4.11 -2.90 -3.75
N CYS A 307 3.72 -1.62 -3.69
CA CYS A 307 4.61 -0.51 -3.31
C CYS A 307 4.52 -0.19 -1.80
N MET A 308 3.72 -0.96 -1.04
CA MET A 308 3.52 -0.78 0.40
C MET A 308 4.43 -1.72 1.20
N CYS A 309 4.56 -1.49 2.51
CA CYS A 309 5.22 -2.42 3.41
C CYS A 309 4.33 -3.68 3.61
N PRO A 310 4.90 -4.90 3.61
CA PRO A 310 4.13 -6.14 3.83
C PRO A 310 3.27 -6.12 5.08
N GLN A 311 3.84 -5.68 6.20
CA GLN A 311 3.15 -5.54 7.49
C GLN A 311 1.91 -4.62 7.37
N THR A 312 2.04 -3.50 6.65
CA THR A 312 0.92 -2.58 6.43
C THR A 312 -0.18 -3.22 5.59
N ILE A 313 0.14 -4.06 4.61
CA ILE A 313 -0.86 -4.79 3.82
C ILE A 313 -1.61 -5.76 4.73
N GLN A 314 -0.88 -6.56 5.52
CA GLN A 314 -1.46 -7.53 6.45
C GLN A 314 -2.38 -6.85 7.47
N GLU A 315 -1.90 -5.84 8.20
CA GLU A 315 -2.70 -5.09 9.19
C GLU A 315 -3.95 -4.47 8.57
N ARG A 316 -3.85 -3.98 7.33
CA ARG A 316 -4.99 -3.36 6.66
C ARG A 316 -6.01 -4.38 6.23
N LEU A 317 -5.60 -5.51 5.67
CA LEU A 317 -6.50 -6.60 5.31
C LEU A 317 -7.19 -7.17 6.55
N GLU A 318 -6.43 -7.37 7.63
CA GLU A 318 -6.94 -7.86 8.89
C GLU A 318 -8.02 -6.95 9.49
N GLN A 319 -7.82 -5.63 9.44
CA GLN A 319 -8.82 -4.68 9.92
C GLN A 319 -10.01 -4.52 8.97
N LEU A 320 -9.83 -4.80 7.67
CA LEU A 320 -10.91 -4.69 6.68
C LEU A 320 -11.81 -5.93 6.68
N LYS A 321 -11.31 -7.12 7.05
CA LYS A 321 -12.08 -8.38 7.01
C LYS A 321 -13.38 -8.33 7.84
N ASP A 322 -13.37 -7.54 8.91
CA ASP A 322 -14.50 -7.40 9.84
C ASP A 322 -15.53 -6.35 9.39
N LEU A 323 -15.23 -5.56 8.35
CA LEU A 323 -16.16 -4.58 7.80
C LEU A 323 -17.17 -5.26 6.87
N LYS A 324 -18.47 -5.04 7.13
CA LYS A 324 -19.56 -5.55 6.29
C LYS A 324 -19.41 -5.13 4.83
N GLU A 325 -18.96 -3.89 4.61
CA GLU A 325 -18.73 -3.32 3.29
C GLU A 325 -17.63 -4.08 2.54
N TYR A 326 -16.57 -4.49 3.25
CA TYR A 326 -15.48 -5.25 2.65
C TYR A 326 -15.94 -6.66 2.31
N GLN A 327 -16.72 -7.32 3.17
CA GLN A 327 -17.25 -8.66 2.91
C GLN A 327 -18.06 -8.70 1.60
N ILE A 328 -18.95 -7.72 1.39
CA ILE A 328 -19.76 -7.59 0.17
C ILE A 328 -18.88 -7.29 -1.06
N LEU A 329 -17.84 -6.47 -0.88
CA LEU A 329 -17.00 -5.99 -1.98
C LEU A 329 -15.74 -6.83 -2.20
N SER A 330 -15.56 -7.91 -1.43
CA SER A 330 -14.35 -8.74 -1.43
C SER A 330 -14.03 -9.33 -2.80
N THR A 331 -15.06 -9.63 -3.59
CA THR A 331 -14.95 -10.17 -4.95
C THR A 331 -14.82 -9.08 -6.03
N ASN A 332 -14.81 -7.79 -5.66
CA ASN A 332 -14.69 -6.71 -6.63
C ASN A 332 -13.24 -6.62 -7.15
N PRO A 333 -12.98 -6.52 -8.46
CA PRO A 333 -11.62 -6.37 -8.98
C PRO A 333 -10.87 -5.14 -8.44
N ARG A 334 -11.58 -4.14 -7.90
CA ARG A 334 -10.98 -2.96 -7.28
C ARG A 334 -10.85 -3.06 -5.76
N VAL A 335 -11.10 -4.22 -5.14
CA VAL A 335 -11.07 -4.41 -3.68
C VAL A 335 -9.77 -3.91 -3.04
N LEU A 336 -8.62 -4.12 -3.70
CA LEU A 336 -7.32 -3.65 -3.20
C LEU A 336 -7.19 -2.13 -3.11
N SER A 337 -8.03 -1.38 -3.83
CA SER A 337 -8.09 0.08 -3.65
C SER A 337 -8.53 0.48 -2.24
N LEU A 338 -9.31 -0.36 -1.56
CA LEU A 338 -9.68 -0.17 -0.15
C LEU A 338 -8.46 -0.33 0.77
N VAL A 339 -7.58 -1.29 0.47
CA VAL A 339 -6.34 -1.50 1.20
C VAL A 339 -5.41 -0.30 1.01
N VAL A 340 -5.17 0.13 -0.23
CA VAL A 340 -4.27 1.26 -0.54
C VAL A 340 -4.80 2.57 0.04
N HIS A 341 -6.11 2.82 -0.05
CA HIS A 341 -6.75 4.07 0.36
C HIS A 341 -7.53 4.00 1.68
N LYS A 342 -7.18 3.06 2.58
CA LYS A 342 -7.91 2.80 3.83
C LYS A 342 -8.29 4.05 4.63
N ARG A 343 -7.35 4.95 4.90
CA ARG A 343 -7.63 6.17 5.70
C ARG A 343 -8.74 7.02 5.06
N LYS A 344 -8.67 7.20 3.74
CA LYS A 344 -9.66 7.97 2.97
C LYS A 344 -11.01 7.27 2.97
N MET A 345 -11.00 5.94 2.82
CA MET A 345 -12.20 5.11 2.86
C MET A 345 -12.90 5.20 4.23
N MET A 346 -12.18 5.02 5.34
CA MET A 346 -12.75 5.12 6.71
C MET A 346 -13.42 6.48 6.96
N SER A 347 -12.71 7.57 6.67
CA SER A 347 -13.27 8.93 6.83
C SER A 347 -14.52 9.16 5.96
N ARG A 348 -14.63 8.49 4.81
CA ARG A 348 -15.81 8.58 3.95
C ARG A 348 -16.95 7.72 4.46
N LEU A 349 -16.68 6.54 5.00
CA LEU A 349 -17.68 5.70 5.64
C LEU A 349 -18.35 6.44 6.81
N GLU A 350 -17.56 7.07 7.68
CA GLU A 350 -18.07 7.90 8.78
C GLU A 350 -19.03 8.99 8.27
N LYS A 351 -18.63 9.72 7.23
CA LYS A 351 -19.47 10.78 6.63
C LYS A 351 -20.76 10.24 6.01
N ILE A 352 -20.69 9.09 5.33
CA ILE A 352 -21.85 8.42 4.73
C ILE A 352 -22.84 8.01 5.84
N GLN A 353 -22.32 7.44 6.93
CA GLN A 353 -23.11 7.03 8.09
C GLN A 353 -23.75 8.23 8.79
N SER A 354 -23.01 9.32 9.01
CA SER A 354 -23.55 10.56 9.59
C SER A 354 -24.66 11.17 8.72
N ALA A 355 -24.53 11.07 7.39
CA ALA A 355 -25.55 11.52 6.43
C ALA A 355 -26.71 10.52 6.26
N LYS A 356 -26.69 9.39 6.98
CA LYS A 356 -27.67 8.29 6.88
C LYS A 356 -27.89 7.79 5.45
N LYS A 357 -26.86 7.84 4.59
CA LYS A 357 -26.94 7.32 3.22
C LYS A 357 -26.71 5.82 3.21
N GLN A 358 -27.74 5.06 2.81
CA GLN A 358 -27.67 3.59 2.78
C GLN A 358 -27.12 3.03 1.46
N CYS A 359 -27.27 3.76 0.35
CA CYS A 359 -26.87 3.25 -0.96
C CYS A 359 -25.56 3.88 -1.42
N TYR A 360 -24.47 3.15 -1.21
CA TYR A 360 -23.12 3.51 -1.68
C TYR A 360 -22.40 2.26 -2.20
N SER A 361 -21.22 2.48 -2.77
CA SER A 361 -20.43 1.42 -3.42
C SER A 361 -18.94 1.68 -3.22
N LEU A 362 -18.10 0.71 -3.60
CA LEU A 362 -16.64 0.85 -3.57
C LEU A 362 -16.18 2.16 -4.20
N ASN A 363 -16.79 2.52 -5.34
CA ASN A 363 -16.43 3.74 -6.04
C ASN A 363 -16.60 5.00 -5.18
N HIS A 364 -17.68 5.10 -4.41
CA HIS A 364 -17.90 6.23 -3.52
C HIS A 364 -16.78 6.33 -2.46
N LEU A 365 -16.29 5.20 -1.98
CA LEU A 365 -15.23 5.14 -0.97
C LEU A 365 -13.85 5.52 -1.53
N VAL A 366 -13.53 5.17 -2.78
CA VAL A 366 -12.17 5.36 -3.34
C VAL A 366 -12.03 6.52 -4.33
N SER A 367 -13.12 7.01 -4.92
CA SER A 367 -13.16 8.05 -5.97
C SER A 367 -12.51 9.40 -5.61
N SER A 368 -12.38 10.32 -6.57
CA SER A 368 -11.89 11.68 -6.31
C SER A 368 -12.72 12.43 -5.24
N THR A 369 -12.16 13.46 -4.63
CA THR A 369 -12.88 14.28 -3.63
C THR A 369 -14.09 14.97 -4.25
N LYS A 370 -13.97 15.47 -5.48
CA LYS A 370 -15.08 16.07 -6.23
C LYS A 370 -16.24 15.09 -6.43
N ALA A 371 -15.96 13.87 -6.89
CA ALA A 371 -16.99 12.86 -7.12
C ALA A 371 -17.71 12.46 -5.81
N PHE A 372 -16.96 12.30 -4.72
CA PHE A 372 -17.53 11.99 -3.41
C PHE A 372 -18.39 13.13 -2.85
N ASN A 373 -17.94 14.38 -2.96
CA ASN A 373 -18.71 15.53 -2.49
C ASN A 373 -20.00 15.72 -3.31
N ASN A 374 -19.95 15.48 -4.61
CA ASN A 374 -21.16 15.47 -5.42
C ASN A 374 -22.14 14.39 -4.95
N TYR A 375 -21.64 13.19 -4.64
CA TYR A 375 -22.47 12.11 -4.10
C TYR A 375 -23.04 12.46 -2.73
N ILE A 376 -22.25 12.99 -1.79
CA ILE A 376 -22.75 13.25 -0.43
C ILE A 376 -23.81 14.36 -0.44
N ASN A 377 -23.64 15.36 -1.30
CA ASN A 377 -24.56 16.50 -1.42
C ASN A 377 -25.77 16.23 -2.34
N SER A 378 -25.76 15.18 -3.16
CA SER A 378 -26.89 14.89 -4.04
C SER A 378 -28.10 14.41 -3.24
N PHE A 379 -29.29 14.90 -3.60
CA PHE A 379 -30.56 14.32 -3.18
C PHE A 379 -30.73 12.95 -3.84
N GLY A 380 -30.75 11.90 -3.01
CA GLY A 380 -30.81 10.50 -3.45
C GLY A 380 -29.50 9.74 -3.22
N SER A 381 -29.65 8.44 -2.97
CA SER A 381 -28.55 7.49 -2.80
C SER A 381 -28.50 6.60 -4.04
N LYS A 382 -27.52 6.83 -4.93
CA LYS A 382 -27.31 6.00 -6.13
C LYS A 382 -26.03 5.18 -5.98
N VAL A 383 -26.12 3.87 -6.11
CA VAL A 383 -24.99 2.95 -6.24
C VAL A 383 -24.45 3.01 -7.67
N TRP A 384 -23.18 2.64 -7.87
CA TRP A 384 -22.64 2.50 -9.21
C TRP A 384 -23.07 1.17 -9.83
N SER A 385 -23.68 1.23 -11.02
CA SER A 385 -24.13 0.06 -11.81
C SER A 385 -23.14 -1.10 -11.91
N LYS A 386 -21.88 -0.79 -12.20
CA LYS A 386 -20.78 -1.77 -12.31
C LYS A 386 -20.58 -2.56 -11.03
N ASP A 387 -20.68 -1.92 -9.86
CA ASP A 387 -20.44 -2.61 -8.59
C ASP A 387 -21.58 -3.60 -8.28
N ILE A 388 -22.84 -3.27 -8.62
CA ILE A 388 -23.99 -4.21 -8.53
C ILE A 388 -23.79 -5.41 -9.47
N ALA A 389 -23.45 -5.14 -10.72
CA ALA A 389 -23.27 -6.19 -11.73
C ALA A 389 -22.11 -7.14 -11.37
N VAL A 390 -21.02 -6.59 -10.84
CA VAL A 390 -19.89 -7.38 -10.34
C VAL A 390 -20.33 -8.29 -9.20
N LEU A 391 -21.03 -7.76 -8.19
CA LEU A 391 -21.54 -8.53 -7.04
C LEU A 391 -22.45 -9.69 -7.48
N ILE A 392 -23.44 -9.42 -8.33
CA ILE A 392 -24.35 -10.47 -8.81
C ILE A 392 -23.57 -11.52 -9.62
N SER A 393 -22.68 -11.07 -10.53
CA SER A 393 -21.91 -11.99 -11.37
C SER A 393 -20.95 -12.89 -10.58
N SER A 394 -20.29 -12.36 -9.53
CA SER A 394 -19.34 -13.12 -8.74
C SER A 394 -20.03 -14.17 -7.86
N CYS A 395 -21.16 -13.83 -7.22
CA CYS A 395 -21.95 -14.78 -6.43
C CYS A 395 -22.45 -15.95 -7.29
N ILE A 396 -22.93 -15.67 -8.51
CA ILE A 396 -23.45 -16.71 -9.42
C ILE A 396 -22.33 -17.62 -9.93
N GLN A 397 -21.16 -17.06 -10.26
CA GLN A 397 -20.02 -17.84 -10.76
C GLN A 397 -19.41 -18.73 -9.68
N ALA A 398 -19.38 -18.30 -8.41
CA ALA A 398 -18.90 -19.13 -7.29
C ALA A 398 -19.62 -20.49 -7.21
N LYS A 399 -20.89 -20.56 -7.65
CA LYS A 399 -21.67 -21.81 -7.73
C LYS A 399 -21.35 -22.66 -8.97
N LYS A 400 -21.04 -22.05 -10.12
CA LYS A 400 -20.72 -22.73 -11.39
C LYS A 400 -19.31 -23.37 -11.39
N VAL A 401 -18.36 -22.81 -10.65
CA VAL A 401 -16.94 -23.27 -10.63
C VAL A 401 -16.76 -24.68 -10.05
N LYS A 402 -17.78 -25.28 -9.43
CA LYS A 402 -17.72 -26.67 -8.96
C LYS A 402 -17.71 -27.73 -10.08
N ASN A 403 -18.05 -27.38 -11.34
CA ASN A 403 -18.31 -28.39 -12.37
C ASN A 403 -17.53 -28.29 -13.70
N HIS A 404 -16.70 -27.27 -13.98
CA HIS A 404 -15.90 -27.26 -15.22
C HIS A 404 -14.63 -26.40 -15.18
N GLU A 405 -13.48 -27.02 -15.47
CA GLU A 405 -12.22 -26.33 -15.80
C GLU A 405 -12.28 -25.80 -17.24
N SER A 406 -12.51 -24.50 -17.39
CA SER A 406 -12.40 -23.80 -18.68
C SER A 406 -11.23 -22.79 -18.65
N SER A 407 -10.60 -22.61 -19.82
CA SER A 407 -9.48 -21.69 -20.09
C SER A 407 -9.79 -20.23 -19.68
N ALA A 408 -8.77 -19.52 -19.19
CA ALA A 408 -8.87 -18.17 -18.60
C ALA A 408 -9.40 -17.09 -19.57
N THR A 409 -9.07 -17.18 -20.86
CA THR A 409 -9.49 -16.17 -21.87
C THR A 409 -10.98 -16.27 -22.22
N ASN A 410 -11.56 -17.47 -22.20
CA ASN A 410 -12.99 -17.65 -22.39
C ASN A 410 -13.79 -17.17 -21.17
N LYS A 411 -13.21 -17.25 -19.96
CA LYS A 411 -13.85 -16.82 -18.71
C LYS A 411 -14.07 -15.30 -18.64
N GLU A 412 -13.10 -14.48 -19.05
CA GLU A 412 -13.24 -13.02 -19.02
C GLU A 412 -14.33 -12.52 -20.01
N ASN A 413 -14.38 -13.10 -21.21
CA ASN A 413 -15.41 -12.76 -22.20
C ASN A 413 -16.81 -13.15 -21.74
N GLU A 414 -16.99 -14.35 -21.18
CA GLU A 414 -18.26 -14.79 -20.61
C GLU A 414 -18.69 -13.94 -19.40
N GLN A 415 -17.74 -13.56 -18.54
CA GLN A 415 -18.03 -12.68 -17.41
C GLN A 415 -18.46 -11.28 -17.86
N SER A 416 -17.83 -10.75 -18.91
CA SER A 416 -18.22 -9.47 -19.51
C SER A 416 -19.64 -9.53 -20.10
N LYS A 417 -19.99 -10.61 -20.82
CA LYS A 417 -21.35 -10.84 -21.35
C LYS A 417 -22.38 -10.95 -20.22
N LEU A 418 -22.09 -11.73 -19.18
CA LEU A 418 -22.97 -11.90 -18.02
C LEU A 418 -23.23 -10.56 -17.31
N ARG A 419 -22.18 -9.77 -17.05
CA ARG A 419 -22.32 -8.44 -16.44
C ARG A 419 -23.20 -7.51 -17.30
N LYS A 420 -23.08 -7.56 -18.63
CA LYS A 420 -23.94 -6.79 -19.55
C LYS A 420 -25.40 -7.25 -19.47
N ALA A 421 -25.66 -8.56 -19.46
CA ALA A 421 -27.00 -9.12 -19.34
C ALA A 421 -27.69 -8.70 -18.02
N ILE A 422 -26.98 -8.80 -16.89
CA ILE A 422 -27.47 -8.36 -15.57
C ILE A 422 -27.86 -6.88 -15.61
N VAL A 423 -27.00 -6.01 -16.15
CA VAL A 423 -27.31 -4.57 -16.24
C VAL A 423 -28.54 -4.32 -17.13
N GLN A 424 -28.68 -5.05 -18.23
CA GLN A 424 -29.84 -4.92 -19.12
C GLN A 424 -31.14 -5.32 -18.42
N GLN A 425 -31.12 -6.37 -17.61
CA GLN A 425 -32.27 -6.80 -16.82
C GLN A 425 -32.60 -5.77 -15.73
N LEU A 426 -31.61 -5.34 -14.94
CA LEU A 426 -31.82 -4.36 -13.86
C LEU A 426 -32.40 -3.03 -14.37
N LYS A 427 -32.00 -2.58 -15.56
CA LYS A 427 -32.52 -1.35 -16.18
C LYS A 427 -34.04 -1.35 -16.40
N ARG A 428 -34.69 -2.51 -16.40
CA ARG A 428 -36.15 -2.61 -16.48
C ARG A 428 -36.84 -2.04 -15.23
N HIS A 429 -36.15 -1.97 -14.10
CA HIS A 429 -36.68 -1.41 -12.87
C HIS A 429 -36.27 0.06 -12.71
N LYS A 430 -37.22 0.97 -12.48
CA LYS A 430 -37.00 2.43 -12.43
C LYS A 430 -35.90 2.84 -11.43
N TYR A 431 -35.87 2.18 -10.27
CA TYR A 431 -34.99 2.56 -9.15
C TYR A 431 -33.84 1.57 -8.88
N TRP A 432 -33.40 0.81 -9.88
CA TRP A 432 -32.38 -0.24 -9.70
C TRP A 432 -31.02 0.21 -9.14
N LEU A 433 -30.70 1.50 -9.18
CA LEU A 433 -29.50 2.07 -8.54
C LEU A 433 -29.71 2.53 -7.09
N HIS A 434 -30.94 2.44 -6.58
CA HIS A 434 -31.35 2.98 -5.28
C HIS A 434 -31.55 1.90 -4.21
N SER A 435 -31.09 0.68 -4.46
CA SER A 435 -31.02 -0.38 -3.45
C SER A 435 -29.60 -0.50 -2.90
N SER A 436 -29.48 -0.80 -1.60
CA SER A 436 -28.18 -0.95 -0.97
C SER A 436 -27.49 -2.25 -1.44
N LEU A 437 -26.16 -2.23 -1.56
CA LEU A 437 -25.41 -3.45 -1.89
C LEU A 437 -25.58 -4.55 -0.83
N TYR A 438 -25.88 -4.17 0.41
CA TYR A 438 -26.20 -5.11 1.49
C TYR A 438 -27.47 -5.89 1.20
N ILE A 439 -28.58 -5.21 0.87
CA ILE A 439 -29.86 -5.86 0.54
C ILE A 439 -29.68 -6.80 -0.66
N ILE A 440 -28.99 -6.33 -1.71
CA ILE A 440 -28.72 -7.15 -2.89
C ILE A 440 -27.92 -8.39 -2.52
N ASN A 441 -26.89 -8.26 -1.68
CA ASN A 441 -26.07 -9.39 -1.22
C ASN A 441 -26.89 -10.39 -0.39
N GLU A 442 -27.69 -9.91 0.55
CA GLU A 442 -28.53 -10.75 1.42
C GLU A 442 -29.54 -11.57 0.59
N ASN A 443 -30.21 -10.91 -0.36
CA ASN A 443 -31.12 -11.56 -1.30
C ASN A 443 -30.41 -12.57 -2.20
N LEU A 444 -29.21 -12.23 -2.69
CA LEU A 444 -28.40 -13.15 -3.49
C LEU A 444 -28.03 -14.39 -2.70
N GLN A 445 -27.61 -14.26 -1.44
CA GLN A 445 -27.27 -15.41 -0.61
C GLN A 445 -28.46 -16.34 -0.43
N TYR A 446 -29.62 -15.78 -0.06
CA TYR A 446 -30.85 -16.55 0.11
C TYR A 446 -31.32 -17.23 -1.17
N LEU A 447 -31.40 -16.51 -2.30
CA LEU A 447 -31.86 -17.10 -3.56
C LEU A 447 -30.88 -18.12 -4.13
N ASN A 448 -29.57 -17.97 -3.90
CA ASN A 448 -28.58 -18.95 -4.34
C ASN A 448 -28.67 -20.29 -3.58
N GLU A 449 -29.30 -20.34 -2.42
CA GLU A 449 -29.57 -21.62 -1.73
C GLU A 449 -30.66 -22.43 -2.43
N ILE A 450 -31.58 -21.75 -3.13
CA ILE A 450 -32.80 -22.34 -3.69
C ILE A 450 -32.70 -22.53 -5.20
N PHE A 451 -32.16 -21.54 -5.92
CA PHE A 451 -32.22 -21.47 -7.37
C PHE A 451 -30.84 -21.59 -8.05
N TYR A 452 -30.86 -21.94 -9.33
CA TYR A 452 -29.69 -21.86 -10.19
C TYR A 452 -29.43 -20.42 -10.64
N GLY A 453 -28.16 -20.12 -10.92
CA GLY A 453 -27.72 -18.78 -11.26
C GLY A 453 -28.44 -18.14 -12.43
N ASP A 454 -28.74 -18.91 -13.49
CA ASP A 454 -29.36 -18.37 -14.70
C ASP A 454 -30.81 -17.89 -14.44
N VAL A 455 -31.55 -18.59 -13.58
CA VAL A 455 -32.89 -18.19 -13.10
C VAL A 455 -32.82 -16.84 -12.35
N ILE A 456 -31.81 -16.67 -11.50
CA ILE A 456 -31.58 -15.43 -10.75
C ILE A 456 -31.19 -14.28 -11.70
N VAL A 457 -30.39 -14.53 -12.74
CA VAL A 457 -30.04 -13.49 -13.74
C VAL A 457 -31.29 -13.01 -14.47
N ASN A 458 -32.16 -13.93 -14.90
CA ASN A 458 -33.38 -13.61 -15.63
C ASN A 458 -34.35 -12.75 -14.80
N ASN A 459 -34.36 -12.96 -13.48
CA ASN A 459 -35.27 -12.31 -12.53
C ASN A 459 -34.54 -11.35 -11.57
N CYS A 460 -33.38 -10.82 -11.95
CA CYS A 460 -32.49 -10.13 -11.00
C CYS A 460 -33.05 -8.84 -10.40
N GLN A 461 -34.17 -8.31 -10.93
CA GLN A 461 -34.88 -7.17 -10.33
C GLN A 461 -35.39 -7.51 -8.93
N ILE A 462 -35.73 -8.79 -8.65
CA ILE A 462 -36.18 -9.24 -7.34
C ILE A 462 -35.15 -8.95 -6.24
N LEU A 463 -33.86 -8.88 -6.59
CA LEU A 463 -32.77 -8.63 -5.64
C LEU A 463 -32.81 -7.22 -5.04
N LEU A 464 -33.61 -6.32 -5.60
CA LEU A 464 -33.71 -4.93 -5.16
C LEU A 464 -34.66 -4.76 -3.95
N TYR A 465 -35.50 -5.76 -3.68
CA TYR A 465 -36.61 -5.70 -2.72
C TYR A 465 -36.19 -6.21 -1.33
N PRO A 466 -36.94 -5.88 -0.27
CA PRO A 466 -36.67 -6.40 1.07
C PRO A 466 -36.78 -7.93 1.12
N LEU A 467 -35.82 -8.57 1.79
CA LEU A 467 -35.76 -10.02 1.90
C LEU A 467 -37.01 -10.63 2.56
N THR A 468 -37.61 -9.92 3.50
CA THR A 468 -38.81 -10.37 4.24
C THR A 468 -40.00 -10.59 3.30
N GLU A 469 -40.27 -9.64 2.40
CA GLU A 469 -41.34 -9.75 1.41
C GLU A 469 -41.03 -10.85 0.38
N ILE A 470 -39.77 -10.93 -0.08
CA ILE A 470 -39.33 -12.01 -1.00
C ILE A 470 -39.57 -13.38 -0.36
N LYS A 471 -39.13 -13.58 0.89
CA LYS A 471 -39.28 -14.84 1.63
C LYS A 471 -40.74 -15.24 1.76
N GLN A 472 -41.60 -14.31 2.17
CA GLN A 472 -43.02 -14.57 2.41
C GLN A 472 -43.70 -15.17 1.17
N TYR A 473 -43.57 -14.50 0.03
CA TYR A 473 -44.20 -14.96 -1.22
C TYR A 473 -43.50 -16.18 -1.82
N LEU A 474 -42.16 -16.24 -1.72
CA LEU A 474 -41.40 -17.35 -2.27
C LEU A 474 -41.72 -18.66 -1.54
N GLU A 475 -41.75 -18.66 -0.21
CA GLU A 475 -42.12 -19.83 0.59
C GLU A 475 -43.55 -20.27 0.23
N PHE A 476 -44.49 -19.34 0.08
CA PHE A 476 -45.85 -19.64 -0.33
C PHE A 476 -45.91 -20.38 -1.69
N PHE A 477 -45.29 -19.84 -2.74
CA PHE A 477 -45.35 -20.44 -4.08
C PHE A 477 -44.61 -21.77 -4.15
N LEU A 478 -43.45 -21.91 -3.48
CA LEU A 478 -42.72 -23.18 -3.42
C LEU A 478 -43.50 -24.26 -2.65
N MET A 479 -44.18 -23.90 -1.57
CA MET A 479 -45.02 -24.84 -0.82
C MET A 479 -46.21 -25.32 -1.64
N LYS A 480 -46.86 -24.41 -2.38
CA LYS A 480 -47.96 -24.77 -3.29
C LYS A 480 -47.50 -25.69 -4.43
N ARG A 481 -46.34 -25.41 -5.03
CA ARG A 481 -45.74 -26.29 -6.06
C ARG A 481 -45.44 -27.70 -5.53
N ASN A 482 -44.90 -27.79 -4.32
CA ASN A 482 -44.49 -29.06 -3.72
C ASN A 482 -45.62 -29.80 -2.98
N HIS A 483 -46.87 -29.32 -3.06
CA HIS A 483 -48.03 -29.87 -2.35
C HIS A 483 -47.85 -30.04 -0.81
N ASN A 484 -46.99 -29.23 -0.19
CA ASN A 484 -46.71 -29.31 1.23
C ASN A 484 -47.76 -28.54 2.05
N LYS A 485 -48.54 -29.25 2.88
CA LYS A 485 -49.61 -28.69 3.74
C LYS A 485 -49.12 -28.12 5.09
N ALA A 486 -47.81 -28.02 5.32
CA ALA A 486 -47.25 -27.99 6.69
C ALA A 486 -46.99 -26.61 7.34
N LYS A 487 -47.35 -25.47 6.73
CA LYS A 487 -47.25 -24.15 7.39
C LYS A 487 -48.49 -23.31 7.10
N ASN A 488 -49.07 -22.71 8.15
CA ASN A 488 -50.12 -21.70 8.08
C ASN A 488 -49.54 -20.37 7.56
N ILE A 489 -49.01 -20.34 6.34
CA ILE A 489 -48.64 -19.09 5.67
C ILE A 489 -49.90 -18.55 5.00
N VAL A 490 -50.55 -17.57 5.66
CA VAL A 490 -51.71 -16.87 5.11
C VAL A 490 -51.19 -15.71 4.27
N VAL A 491 -51.13 -15.91 2.96
CA VAL A 491 -50.93 -14.83 1.98
C VAL A 491 -52.24 -14.69 1.23
N GLU A 492 -52.87 -13.51 1.34
CA GLU A 492 -54.05 -13.18 0.55
C GLU A 492 -53.61 -12.93 -0.90
N LEU A 493 -53.91 -13.90 -1.77
CA LEU A 493 -53.77 -13.78 -3.22
C LEU A 493 -55.14 -13.52 -3.85
N ASP A 494 -55.15 -12.89 -5.03
CA ASP A 494 -56.38 -12.67 -5.77
C ASP A 494 -56.98 -13.99 -6.28
N GLY A 495 -58.30 -14.00 -6.52
CA GLY A 495 -59.00 -15.16 -7.07
C GLY A 495 -58.49 -15.66 -8.43
N GLY A 496 -57.66 -14.88 -9.14
CA GLY A 496 -57.02 -15.27 -10.39
C GLY A 496 -56.03 -16.44 -10.27
N TYR A 497 -55.58 -16.75 -9.04
CA TYR A 497 -54.66 -17.86 -8.77
C TYR A 497 -55.36 -19.22 -8.61
N ASN A 498 -56.68 -19.26 -8.48
CA ASN A 498 -57.44 -20.49 -8.22
C ASN A 498 -57.34 -21.52 -9.35
N ASN A 499 -57.06 -21.08 -10.57
CA ASN A 499 -56.94 -21.93 -11.76
C ASN A 499 -55.48 -22.26 -12.11
N LEU A 500 -54.52 -21.80 -11.32
CA LEU A 500 -53.11 -22.01 -11.60
C LEU A 500 -52.68 -23.42 -11.16
N ASN A 501 -52.14 -24.22 -12.08
CA ASN A 501 -51.47 -25.46 -11.68
C ASN A 501 -50.08 -25.15 -11.13
N TYR A 502 -49.97 -25.02 -9.81
CA TYR A 502 -48.71 -24.70 -9.14
C TYR A 502 -47.62 -25.75 -9.36
N SER A 503 -47.99 -27.02 -9.60
CA SER A 503 -47.02 -28.11 -9.80
C SER A 503 -46.23 -27.97 -11.10
N ASP A 504 -46.79 -27.28 -12.11
CA ASP A 504 -46.18 -27.08 -13.42
C ASP A 504 -45.27 -25.83 -13.48
N LEU A 505 -45.20 -25.05 -12.40
CA LEU A 505 -44.45 -23.79 -12.40
C LEU A 505 -42.94 -24.02 -12.39
N THR A 506 -42.27 -23.45 -13.39
CA THR A 506 -40.81 -23.40 -13.44
C THR A 506 -40.26 -22.42 -12.39
N ASP A 507 -38.97 -22.57 -12.05
CA ASP A 507 -38.31 -21.67 -11.10
C ASP A 507 -38.34 -20.20 -11.57
N ASP A 508 -38.19 -19.94 -12.88
CA ASP A 508 -38.32 -18.60 -13.46
C ASP A 508 -39.72 -18.03 -13.26
N GLN A 509 -40.76 -18.84 -13.48
CA GLN A 509 -42.14 -18.43 -13.28
C GLN A 509 -42.44 -18.12 -11.81
N ILE A 510 -41.90 -18.93 -10.87
CA ILE A 510 -42.05 -18.65 -9.44
C ILE A 510 -41.43 -17.30 -9.07
N LEU A 511 -40.19 -17.03 -9.47
CA LEU A 511 -39.55 -15.75 -9.16
C LEU A 511 -40.28 -14.56 -9.79
N SER A 512 -40.78 -14.73 -11.02
CA SER A 512 -41.62 -13.72 -11.68
C SER A 512 -42.92 -13.46 -10.93
N LEU A 513 -43.61 -14.50 -10.44
CA LEU A 513 -44.84 -14.37 -9.65
C LEU A 513 -44.59 -13.71 -8.29
N VAL A 514 -43.47 -14.04 -7.63
CA VAL A 514 -43.06 -13.37 -6.38
C VAL A 514 -42.89 -11.86 -6.62
N LEU A 515 -42.15 -11.49 -7.66
CA LEU A 515 -41.94 -10.08 -8.00
C LEU A 515 -43.27 -9.38 -8.35
N TYR A 516 -44.13 -10.06 -9.10
CA TYR A 516 -45.46 -9.55 -9.46
C TYR A 516 -46.31 -9.24 -8.21
N GLU A 517 -46.42 -10.16 -7.25
CA GLU A 517 -47.23 -9.94 -6.05
C GLU A 517 -46.67 -8.85 -5.12
N ILE A 518 -45.35 -8.67 -5.11
CA ILE A 518 -44.74 -7.54 -4.41
C ILE A 518 -45.12 -6.23 -5.10
N GLU A 519 -44.87 -6.10 -6.41
CA GLU A 519 -45.10 -4.85 -7.16
C GLU A 519 -46.57 -4.49 -7.35
N LYS A 520 -47.46 -5.49 -7.38
CA LYS A 520 -48.91 -5.28 -7.49
C LYS A 520 -49.44 -4.37 -6.37
N ARG A 521 -48.94 -4.50 -5.14
CA ARG A 521 -49.28 -3.63 -4.00
C ARG A 521 -48.84 -2.17 -4.20
N TYR A 522 -47.88 -1.95 -5.09
CA TYR A 522 -47.31 -0.65 -5.42
C TYR A 522 -47.67 -0.20 -6.84
N HIS A 523 -48.69 -0.81 -7.45
CA HIS A 523 -49.14 -0.49 -8.82
C HIS A 523 -48.00 -0.49 -9.85
N PHE A 524 -47.01 -1.38 -9.68
CA PHE A 524 -45.85 -1.48 -10.56
C PHE A 524 -45.01 -0.19 -10.67
N SER A 525 -45.06 0.67 -9.65
CA SER A 525 -44.30 1.94 -9.63
C SER A 525 -42.79 1.71 -9.39
N GLY A 526 -42.40 0.54 -8.90
CA GLY A 526 -41.07 0.23 -8.40
C GLY A 526 -40.81 0.71 -6.96
N ASP A 527 -41.80 1.30 -6.29
CA ASP A 527 -41.62 1.84 -4.93
C ASP A 527 -41.56 0.72 -3.87
N GLY A 528 -41.87 -0.52 -4.24
CA GLY A 528 -41.80 -1.69 -3.36
C GLY A 528 -40.41 -1.94 -2.77
N ILE A 529 -39.34 -1.40 -3.36
CA ILE A 529 -37.98 -1.49 -2.82
C ILE A 529 -37.78 -0.76 -1.48
N TRP A 530 -38.71 0.15 -1.12
CA TRP A 530 -38.72 0.88 0.16
C TRP A 530 -39.75 0.36 1.16
N SER A 531 -40.44 -0.73 0.83
CA SER A 531 -41.38 -1.36 1.74
C SER A 531 -40.66 -1.78 3.03
N LYS A 532 -41.14 -1.31 4.20
CA LYS A 532 -40.62 -1.65 5.54
C LYS A 532 -39.08 -1.69 5.65
N GLN A 533 -38.39 -0.62 5.26
CA GLN A 533 -36.97 -0.47 5.63
C GLN A 533 -36.89 -0.22 7.15
N ASP A 534 -36.61 -1.29 7.93
CA ASP A 534 -36.30 -1.20 9.35
C ASP A 534 -35.11 -0.25 9.56
N GLY A 535 -35.40 0.99 9.95
CA GLY A 535 -34.38 2.02 10.13
C GLY A 535 -34.90 3.46 10.25
N VAL A 536 -36.14 3.72 9.84
CA VAL A 536 -36.81 4.99 10.14
C VAL A 536 -37.88 4.74 11.19
N LYS A 537 -37.53 4.94 12.47
CA LYS A 537 -38.53 5.34 13.46
C LYS A 537 -39.02 6.73 13.05
N THR A 538 -40.00 6.78 12.14
CA THR A 538 -40.88 7.94 12.01
C THR A 538 -41.80 7.89 13.21
N GLU A 539 -41.39 8.53 14.30
CA GLU A 539 -42.39 9.08 15.20
C GLU A 539 -43.14 10.15 14.41
N SER A 540 -44.40 9.87 14.13
CA SER A 540 -45.38 10.89 13.83
C SER A 540 -46.70 10.42 14.41
N PRO A 541 -47.14 10.98 15.54
CA PRO A 541 -48.55 11.10 15.83
C PRO A 541 -49.00 12.54 15.53
N ASN A 542 -50.07 12.64 14.75
CA ASN A 542 -51.02 13.74 14.69
C ASN A 542 -50.54 15.11 14.15
N LEU A 543 -50.94 15.40 12.90
CA LEU A 543 -51.34 16.74 12.47
C LEU A 543 -52.35 16.61 11.33
N SER A 544 -53.57 16.22 11.70
CA SER A 544 -54.75 16.32 10.86
C SER A 544 -55.89 16.91 11.69
N GLN A 545 -55.78 18.21 11.97
CA GLN A 545 -56.90 19.10 12.33
C GLN A 545 -56.35 20.53 12.47
N GLN A 546 -56.32 21.28 11.37
CA GLN A 546 -56.46 22.74 11.30
C GLN A 546 -56.19 23.21 9.88
N MET A 547 -57.19 23.10 8.99
CA MET A 547 -57.40 24.00 7.86
C MET A 547 -58.87 23.91 7.42
N MET A 548 -59.76 24.42 8.28
CA MET A 548 -61.02 25.04 7.85
C MET A 548 -61.08 26.39 8.55
N HIS A 549 -60.53 27.41 7.88
CA HIS A 549 -60.88 28.83 7.97
C HIS A 549 -59.80 29.63 7.22
N HIS A 550 -59.95 29.71 5.90
CA HIS A 550 -60.02 30.96 5.13
C HIS A 550 -60.09 30.67 3.63
#